data_AF-A0A3M1DD46-F1
#
_entry.id   AF-A0A3M1DD46-F1
#
_cell.length_a   1.000
_cell.length_b   1.000
_cell.length_c   1.000
_cell.angle_alpha   90.00
_cell.angle_beta   90.00
_cell.angle_gamma   90.00
#
_symmetry.space_group_name_H-M   'P 1'
#
loop_
_entity.id
_entity.type
_entity.pdbx_description
1 polymer ?
#
loop_
_entity_poly.entity_id
_entity_poly.type
_entity_poly.pdbx_seq_one_letter_code
_entity_poly.pdbx_strand_id
1 'polypeptide(L)'
;MKGQIWTTDFIVGFFLFLFALLLSVSVLVHEAAQHDSFEKVLETTNRLSEQLLSTGYPVDWRDDVITPGLVTDGRFSLRKAERLLELQEKNATAAQQLLGLTTDYLIEVSEKDGTLFPIKDSCFIGTNTTVQQRVTFERLLRVALYSRGLGDLTPTVAGLNGTLYTDEEFGELLDNSSTYDVIILEQPNLGTIAQPYDAEKAERLATFVRRGGTLFLIGNLNLSEAWNLTTLPAPPLNPLGEESNDTLFNLTNLTLINLGADARAINVSGLRRYEPLATFGDGTVFAARFTHGDGDVYYLGSLNAIVNETGETLLQHLSRALIGELSVPSANCTAVTPPRDAARHLAVVHRLLPYKGRALTITVMTWEVRT
;
A
#
# COMPACT_ATOMS: atom_id res chain seq x y z
N MET A 1 -78.37 -28.29 -27.27
CA MET A 1 -77.99 -26.93 -26.82
C MET A 1 -77.41 -26.89 -25.40
N LYS A 2 -78.07 -27.43 -24.36
CA LYS A 2 -77.52 -27.39 -22.97
C LYS A 2 -76.12 -28.01 -22.82
N GLY A 3 -75.83 -29.11 -23.53
CA GLY A 3 -74.50 -29.76 -23.49
C GLY A 3 -73.38 -28.91 -24.12
N GLN A 4 -73.69 -28.07 -25.11
CA GLN A 4 -72.69 -27.21 -25.77
C GLN A 4 -72.23 -26.07 -24.86
N ILE A 5 -73.13 -25.52 -24.04
CA ILE A 5 -72.80 -24.47 -23.07
C ILE A 5 -71.83 -25.03 -22.02
N TRP A 6 -72.13 -26.22 -21.49
CA TRP A 6 -71.28 -26.86 -20.49
C TRP A 6 -69.87 -27.18 -21.01
N THR A 7 -69.75 -27.65 -22.26
CA THR A 7 -68.43 -27.89 -22.86
C THR A 7 -67.64 -26.61 -23.06
N THR A 8 -68.27 -25.51 -23.45
CA THR A 8 -67.58 -24.22 -23.63
C THR A 8 -67.09 -23.67 -22.29
N ASP A 9 -67.92 -23.72 -21.24
CA ASP A 9 -67.53 -23.28 -19.89
C ASP A 9 -66.38 -24.13 -19.34
N PHE A 10 -66.41 -25.45 -19.57
CA PHE A 10 -65.32 -26.35 -19.19
C PHE A 10 -64.02 -26.02 -19.92
N ILE A 11 -64.07 -25.78 -21.24
CA ILE A 11 -62.89 -25.43 -22.04
C ILE A 11 -62.29 -24.11 -21.56
N VAL A 12 -63.11 -23.07 -21.35
CA VAL A 12 -62.64 -21.76 -20.86
C VAL A 12 -62.04 -21.89 -19.45
N GLY A 13 -62.72 -22.60 -18.55
CA GLY A 13 -62.22 -22.85 -17.20
C GLY A 13 -60.90 -23.63 -17.20
N PHE A 14 -60.77 -24.62 -18.07
CA PHE A 14 -59.54 -25.38 -18.24
C PHE A 14 -58.39 -24.50 -18.77
N PHE A 15 -58.64 -23.62 -19.74
CA PHE A 15 -57.62 -22.69 -20.24
C PHE A 15 -57.18 -21.68 -19.18
N LEU A 16 -58.11 -21.13 -18.40
CA LEU A 16 -57.78 -20.22 -17.30
C LEU A 16 -56.96 -20.93 -16.22
N PHE A 17 -57.32 -22.18 -15.89
CA PHE A 17 -56.55 -23.00 -14.96
C PHE A 17 -55.15 -23.29 -15.48
N LEU A 18 -55.02 -23.68 -16.75
CA LEU A 18 -53.71 -23.94 -17.38
C LEU A 18 -52.85 -22.68 -17.41
N PHE A 19 -53.44 -21.52 -17.71
CA PHE A 19 -52.74 -20.23 -17.71
C PHE A 19 -52.26 -19.85 -16.30
N ALA A 20 -53.12 -20.02 -15.28
CA ALA A 20 -52.74 -19.80 -13.88
C ALA A 20 -51.62 -20.76 -13.42
N LEU A 21 -51.67 -22.02 -13.86
CA LEU A 21 -50.62 -23.01 -13.59
C LEU A 21 -49.28 -22.59 -14.23
N LEU A 22 -49.29 -22.19 -15.50
CA LEU A 22 -48.09 -21.73 -16.21
C LEU A 22 -47.50 -20.47 -15.55
N LEU A 23 -48.34 -19.52 -15.15
CA LEU A 23 -47.90 -18.34 -14.39
C LEU A 23 -47.29 -18.75 -13.05
N SER A 24 -47.93 -19.66 -12.31
CA SER A 24 -47.43 -20.14 -11.02
C SER A 24 -46.06 -20.83 -11.17
N VAL A 25 -45.90 -21.70 -12.16
CA VAL A 25 -44.61 -22.34 -12.46
C VAL A 25 -43.55 -21.31 -12.86
N SER A 26 -43.91 -20.33 -13.70
CA SER A 26 -42.99 -19.27 -14.10
C SER A 26 -42.53 -18.43 -12.90
N VAL A 27 -43.41 -18.12 -11.97
CA VAL A 27 -43.07 -17.39 -10.74
C VAL A 27 -42.17 -18.23 -9.85
N LEU A 28 -42.51 -19.50 -9.61
CA LEU A 28 -41.70 -20.43 -8.81
C LEU A 28 -40.29 -20.63 -9.38
N VAL A 29 -40.16 -20.80 -10.69
CA VAL A 29 -38.85 -20.95 -11.35
C VAL A 29 -38.05 -19.65 -11.25
N HIS A 30 -38.70 -18.50 -11.38
CA HIS A 30 -38.03 -17.21 -11.26
C HIS A 30 -37.55 -16.92 -9.84
N GLU A 31 -38.36 -17.24 -8.82
CA GLU A 31 -37.98 -17.09 -7.41
C GLU A 31 -36.86 -18.06 -7.02
N ALA A 32 -36.94 -19.32 -7.43
CA ALA A 32 -35.90 -20.31 -7.17
C ALA A 32 -34.55 -19.92 -7.82
N ALA A 33 -34.58 -19.48 -9.09
CA ALA A 33 -33.37 -19.05 -9.78
C ALA A 33 -32.71 -17.79 -9.16
N GLN A 34 -33.51 -16.89 -8.57
CA GLN A 34 -32.99 -15.71 -7.87
C GLN A 34 -32.38 -16.04 -6.50
N HIS A 35 -32.88 -17.07 -5.82
CA HIS A 35 -32.32 -17.48 -4.53
C HIS A 35 -30.92 -18.10 -4.71
N ASP A 36 -30.79 -19.01 -5.67
CA ASP A 36 -29.52 -19.68 -5.99
C ASP A 36 -28.45 -18.68 -6.49
N SER A 37 -28.86 -17.65 -7.25
CA SER A 37 -27.92 -16.61 -7.72
C SER A 37 -27.42 -15.74 -6.56
N PHE A 38 -28.29 -15.31 -5.65
CA PHE A 38 -27.87 -14.51 -4.50
C PHE A 38 -26.94 -15.27 -3.55
N GLU A 39 -27.25 -16.53 -3.23
CA GLU A 39 -26.41 -17.35 -2.34
C GLU A 39 -25.01 -17.55 -2.94
N LYS A 40 -24.92 -17.82 -4.25
CA LYS A 40 -23.65 -17.92 -4.96
C LYS A 40 -22.85 -16.61 -4.95
N VAL A 41 -23.52 -15.46 -5.14
CA VAL A 41 -22.85 -14.16 -5.07
C VAL A 41 -22.33 -13.91 -3.65
N LEU A 42 -23.13 -14.19 -2.62
CA LEU A 42 -22.74 -14.02 -1.22
C LEU A 42 -21.56 -14.93 -0.83
N GLU A 43 -21.57 -16.19 -1.25
CA GLU A 43 -20.44 -17.11 -1.07
C GLU A 43 -19.18 -16.55 -1.71
N THR A 44 -19.32 -16.03 -2.94
CA THR A 44 -18.22 -15.38 -3.67
C THR A 44 -17.70 -14.14 -2.93
N THR A 45 -18.58 -13.29 -2.40
CA THR A 45 -18.19 -12.11 -1.60
C THR A 45 -17.44 -12.52 -0.34
N ASN A 46 -17.92 -13.56 0.36
CA ASN A 46 -17.27 -14.05 1.58
C ASN A 46 -15.87 -14.57 1.27
N ARG A 47 -15.74 -15.44 0.27
CA ARG A 47 -14.45 -15.98 -0.18
C ARG A 47 -13.48 -14.87 -0.59
N LEU A 48 -13.96 -13.89 -1.36
CA LEU A 48 -13.18 -12.71 -1.73
C LEU A 48 -12.73 -11.95 -0.47
N SER A 49 -13.63 -11.69 0.47
CA SER A 49 -13.27 -10.99 1.72
C SER A 49 -12.19 -11.74 2.51
N GLU A 50 -12.28 -13.08 2.60
CA GLU A 50 -11.31 -13.91 3.31
C GLU A 50 -9.96 -13.92 2.59
N GLN A 51 -9.97 -14.01 1.26
CA GLN A 51 -8.78 -13.90 0.44
C GLN A 51 -8.09 -12.54 0.65
N LEU A 52 -8.83 -11.43 0.69
CA LEU A 52 -8.27 -10.10 0.94
C LEU A 52 -7.72 -9.96 2.37
N LEU A 53 -8.25 -10.71 3.34
CA LEU A 53 -7.69 -10.79 4.71
C LEU A 53 -6.42 -11.64 4.80
N SER A 54 -6.05 -12.35 3.73
CA SER A 54 -4.81 -13.12 3.68
C SER A 54 -3.60 -12.26 3.31
N THR A 55 -2.40 -12.83 3.51
CA THR A 55 -1.17 -12.22 3.01
C THR A 55 -1.03 -12.26 1.49
N GLY A 56 -1.82 -13.11 0.83
CA GLY A 56 -1.60 -13.50 -0.55
C GLY A 56 -0.39 -14.40 -0.74
N TYR A 57 -0.18 -14.82 -1.99
CA TYR A 57 0.94 -15.65 -2.42
C TYR A 57 1.51 -15.18 -3.76
N PRO A 58 2.85 -15.02 -3.87
CA PRO A 58 3.85 -15.03 -2.79
C PRO A 58 3.58 -13.96 -1.71
N VAL A 59 4.14 -14.07 -0.50
CA VAL A 59 3.84 -13.11 0.61
C VAL A 59 4.17 -11.66 0.23
N ASP A 60 5.21 -11.46 -0.58
CA ASP A 60 5.72 -10.19 -1.09
C ASP A 60 5.41 -9.96 -2.58
N TRP A 61 4.26 -10.48 -3.04
CA TRP A 61 3.85 -10.44 -4.44
C TRP A 61 3.85 -9.01 -5.03
N ARG A 62 4.30 -8.89 -6.28
CA ARG A 62 4.18 -7.65 -7.08
C ARG A 62 3.60 -7.95 -8.46
N ASP A 63 4.42 -8.47 -9.37
CA ASP A 63 4.05 -8.84 -10.74
C ASP A 63 3.75 -10.33 -10.92
N ASP A 64 4.20 -11.13 -9.96
CA ASP A 64 4.16 -12.59 -9.91
C ASP A 64 3.04 -13.10 -9.00
N VAL A 65 2.01 -12.28 -8.77
CA VAL A 65 0.90 -12.62 -7.88
C VAL A 65 0.12 -13.81 -8.43
N ILE A 66 -0.06 -14.82 -7.58
CA ILE A 66 -0.93 -15.97 -7.85
C ILE A 66 -2.25 -15.79 -7.11
N THR A 67 -2.18 -15.36 -5.85
CA THR A 67 -3.34 -15.08 -5.02
C THR A 67 -3.14 -13.74 -4.33
N PRO A 68 -3.87 -12.68 -4.73
CA PRO A 68 -3.77 -11.40 -4.04
C PRO A 68 -4.37 -11.50 -2.65
N GLY A 69 -3.73 -10.81 -1.70
CA GLY A 69 -4.22 -10.58 -0.35
C GLY A 69 -3.77 -9.19 0.09
N LEU A 70 -4.51 -8.54 0.98
CA LEU A 70 -4.27 -7.14 1.37
C LEU A 70 -3.63 -7.03 2.75
N VAL A 71 -3.13 -8.13 3.31
CA VAL A 71 -2.56 -8.16 4.65
C VAL A 71 -1.05 -8.43 4.62
N THR A 72 -0.32 -7.85 5.56
CA THR A 72 1.05 -8.22 5.89
C THR A 72 1.19 -8.14 7.40
N ASP A 73 1.74 -9.19 8.02
CA ASP A 73 1.87 -9.31 9.48
C ASP A 73 0.56 -8.99 10.24
N GLY A 74 -0.57 -9.45 9.71
CA GLY A 74 -1.90 -9.26 10.31
C GLY A 74 -2.48 -7.85 10.20
N ARG A 75 -1.88 -6.95 9.40
CA ARG A 75 -2.31 -5.57 9.19
C ARG A 75 -2.61 -5.28 7.72
N PHE A 76 -3.49 -4.30 7.47
CA PHE A 76 -3.75 -3.81 6.12
C PHE A 76 -2.47 -3.28 5.47
N SER A 77 -2.23 -3.70 4.23
CA SER A 77 -1.12 -3.29 3.39
C SER A 77 -1.61 -2.35 2.30
N LEU A 78 -1.36 -1.05 2.49
CA LEU A 78 -1.68 -0.04 1.46
C LEU A 78 -0.97 -0.36 0.14
N ARG A 79 0.30 -0.78 0.21
CA ARG A 79 1.10 -1.14 -0.97
C ARG A 79 0.45 -2.25 -1.80
N LYS A 80 -0.06 -3.31 -1.15
CA LYS A 80 -0.76 -4.41 -1.85
C LYS A 80 -2.09 -3.95 -2.42
N ALA A 81 -2.80 -3.06 -1.73
CA ALA A 81 -4.04 -2.45 -2.22
C ALA A 81 -3.81 -1.57 -3.46
N GLU A 82 -2.79 -0.70 -3.42
CA GLU A 82 -2.36 0.11 -4.58
C GLU A 82 -1.93 -0.79 -5.74
N ARG A 83 -1.24 -1.90 -5.46
CA ARG A 83 -0.84 -2.83 -6.51
C ARG A 83 -2.03 -3.55 -7.13
N LEU A 84 -3.00 -3.96 -6.31
CA LEU A 84 -4.24 -4.57 -6.82
C LEU A 84 -5.03 -3.57 -7.67
N LEU A 85 -5.07 -2.30 -7.27
CA LEU A 85 -5.63 -1.21 -8.07
C LEU A 85 -4.93 -1.09 -9.42
N GLU A 86 -3.59 -1.03 -9.44
CA GLU A 86 -2.81 -0.94 -10.68
C GLU A 86 -3.03 -2.15 -11.61
N LEU A 87 -3.15 -3.36 -11.06
CA LEU A 87 -3.48 -4.56 -11.83
C LEU A 87 -4.87 -4.45 -12.44
N GLN A 88 -5.84 -3.94 -11.69
CA GLN A 88 -7.21 -3.73 -12.15
C GLN A 88 -7.27 -2.66 -13.25
N GLU A 89 -6.58 -1.53 -13.09
CA GLU A 89 -6.52 -0.45 -14.07
C GLU A 89 -5.85 -0.90 -15.38
N LYS A 90 -4.80 -1.71 -15.27
CA LYS A 90 -4.07 -2.24 -16.43
C LYS A 90 -4.88 -3.32 -17.17
N ASN A 91 -5.50 -4.23 -16.44
CA ASN A 91 -6.30 -5.33 -17.00
C ASN A 91 -7.33 -5.84 -15.99
N ALA A 92 -8.53 -5.26 -16.02
CA ALA A 92 -9.62 -5.61 -15.12
C ALA A 92 -9.99 -7.10 -15.16
N THR A 93 -10.00 -7.73 -16.34
CA THR A 93 -10.31 -9.16 -16.49
C THR A 93 -9.26 -10.03 -15.81
N ALA A 94 -7.97 -9.71 -15.95
CA ALA A 94 -6.91 -10.45 -15.28
C ALA A 94 -6.98 -10.29 -13.75
N ALA A 95 -7.29 -9.08 -13.26
CA ALA A 95 -7.49 -8.84 -11.84
C ALA A 95 -8.69 -9.64 -11.28
N GLN A 96 -9.81 -9.69 -12.01
CA GLN A 96 -10.96 -10.54 -11.66
C GLN A 96 -10.58 -12.02 -11.58
N GLN A 97 -9.81 -12.52 -12.55
CA GLN A 97 -9.34 -13.91 -12.57
C GLN A 97 -8.43 -14.24 -11.37
N LEU A 98 -7.52 -13.34 -11.01
CA LEU A 98 -6.66 -13.48 -9.81
C LEU A 98 -7.46 -13.51 -8.51
N LEU A 99 -8.57 -12.78 -8.46
CA LEU A 99 -9.52 -12.79 -7.34
C LEU A 99 -10.51 -13.99 -7.41
N GLY A 100 -10.43 -14.81 -8.47
CA GLY A 100 -11.32 -15.95 -8.69
C GLY A 100 -12.77 -15.55 -8.97
N LEU A 101 -13.02 -14.35 -9.49
CA LEU A 101 -14.35 -13.78 -9.65
C LEU A 101 -14.88 -13.99 -11.05
N THR A 102 -16.16 -14.34 -11.13
CA THR A 102 -16.98 -14.28 -12.37
C THR A 102 -18.00 -13.14 -12.32
N THR A 103 -18.03 -12.41 -11.22
CA THR A 103 -18.94 -11.32 -10.91
C THR A 103 -18.21 -9.99 -10.97
N ASP A 104 -18.97 -8.90 -11.11
CA ASP A 104 -18.43 -7.58 -10.82
C ASP A 104 -18.19 -7.42 -9.33
N TYR A 105 -17.23 -6.57 -8.99
CA TYR A 105 -16.86 -6.33 -7.61
C TYR A 105 -16.43 -4.90 -7.36
N LEU A 106 -16.51 -4.49 -6.11
CA LEU A 106 -16.01 -3.22 -5.62
C LEU A 106 -15.48 -3.41 -4.19
N ILE A 107 -14.27 -2.94 -3.94
CA ILE A 107 -13.61 -2.99 -2.64
C ILE A 107 -13.38 -1.55 -2.21
N GLU A 108 -13.95 -1.20 -1.06
CA GLU A 108 -13.73 0.08 -0.39
C GLU A 108 -13.00 -0.16 0.93
N VAL A 109 -12.22 0.83 1.34
CA VAL A 109 -11.62 0.86 2.67
C VAL A 109 -12.13 2.12 3.34
N SER A 110 -12.54 2.05 4.59
CA SER A 110 -13.04 3.19 5.36
C SER A 110 -12.49 3.23 6.78
N GLU A 111 -12.46 4.42 7.36
CA GLU A 111 -12.18 4.62 8.77
C GLU A 111 -13.43 4.38 9.63
N LYS A 112 -13.27 4.47 10.96
CA LYS A 112 -14.34 4.20 11.93
C LYS A 112 -15.54 5.14 11.78
N ASP A 113 -15.33 6.36 11.30
CA ASP A 113 -16.38 7.36 11.08
C ASP A 113 -17.09 7.19 9.72
N GLY A 114 -16.70 6.20 8.92
CA GLY A 114 -17.24 5.93 7.60
C GLY A 114 -16.60 6.75 6.49
N THR A 115 -15.61 7.59 6.78
CA THR A 115 -14.82 8.26 5.74
C THR A 115 -14.03 7.23 4.95
N LEU A 116 -14.04 7.34 3.62
CA LEU A 116 -13.31 6.40 2.78
C LEU A 116 -11.79 6.66 2.90
N PHE A 117 -11.07 5.60 3.23
CA PHE A 117 -9.62 5.55 3.25
C PHE A 117 -9.13 5.40 1.80
N PRO A 118 -8.36 6.36 1.29
CA PRO A 118 -8.10 6.40 -0.13
C PRO A 118 -6.89 5.51 -0.49
N ILE A 119 -6.87 4.98 -1.72
CA ILE A 119 -5.87 4.05 -2.24
C ILE A 119 -5.34 4.61 -3.56
N LYS A 120 -4.08 5.03 -3.65
CA LYS A 120 -3.56 5.53 -4.94
C LYS A 120 -4.09 6.92 -5.26
N ASP A 121 -4.81 6.98 -6.36
CA ASP A 121 -5.59 8.11 -6.88
C ASP A 121 -7.10 7.77 -6.90
N SER A 122 -7.50 6.70 -6.22
CA SER A 122 -8.86 6.13 -6.16
C SER A 122 -9.38 5.96 -4.72
N CYS A 123 -10.69 5.83 -4.57
CA CYS A 123 -11.34 5.47 -3.29
C CYS A 123 -11.81 4.01 -3.25
N PHE A 124 -11.70 3.28 -4.37
CA PHE A 124 -12.16 1.91 -4.49
C PHE A 124 -11.31 1.11 -5.49
N ILE A 125 -11.37 -0.22 -5.37
CA ILE A 125 -10.77 -1.16 -6.31
C ILE A 125 -11.89 -2.01 -6.91
N GLY A 126 -12.01 -2.05 -8.24
CA GLY A 126 -12.97 -2.94 -8.90
C GLY A 126 -13.62 -2.32 -10.13
N THR A 127 -14.81 -2.80 -10.45
CA THR A 127 -15.52 -2.40 -11.67
C THR A 127 -15.84 -0.90 -11.63
N ASN A 128 -15.53 -0.20 -12.72
CA ASN A 128 -15.72 1.24 -12.86
C ASN A 128 -17.22 1.58 -12.86
N THR A 129 -17.77 1.83 -11.67
CA THR A 129 -19.03 2.54 -11.54
C THR A 129 -18.81 3.99 -11.97
N THR A 130 -19.80 4.63 -12.59
CA THR A 130 -19.74 5.95 -13.25
C THR A 130 -19.29 7.17 -12.42
N VAL A 131 -18.65 6.98 -11.27
CA VAL A 131 -18.11 8.04 -10.41
C VAL A 131 -16.58 7.89 -10.37
N GLN A 132 -15.89 8.37 -11.40
CA GLN A 132 -14.47 8.70 -11.29
C GLN A 132 -14.38 10.07 -10.63
N GLN A 133 -14.38 10.11 -9.30
CA GLN A 133 -13.80 11.26 -8.61
C GLN A 133 -12.30 11.00 -8.53
N ARG A 134 -11.53 11.73 -9.36
CA ARG A 134 -10.09 11.85 -9.15
C ARG A 134 -9.88 12.49 -7.80
N VAL A 135 -9.27 11.73 -6.90
CA VAL A 135 -8.97 12.20 -5.56
C VAL A 135 -7.55 12.70 -5.54
N THR A 136 -7.36 13.88 -4.97
CA THR A 136 -6.04 14.41 -4.61
C THR A 136 -5.89 14.19 -3.11
N PHE A 137 -4.73 13.72 -2.66
CA PHE A 137 -4.59 13.03 -1.36
C PHE A 137 -3.87 13.88 -0.32
N GLU A 138 -4.49 14.28 0.79
CA GLU A 138 -3.72 14.67 1.99
C GLU A 138 -3.59 13.47 2.91
N ARG A 139 -2.37 12.99 3.07
CA ARG A 139 -2.04 12.17 4.22
C ARG A 139 -1.10 13.00 5.08
N LEU A 140 -1.55 13.42 6.26
CA LEU A 140 -0.65 13.92 7.30
C LEU A 140 0.25 12.77 7.72
N LEU A 141 1.40 12.63 7.07
CA LEU A 141 2.38 11.63 7.45
C LEU A 141 2.87 11.99 8.85
N ARG A 142 2.77 11.04 9.77
CA ARG A 142 3.35 11.19 11.09
C ARG A 142 4.84 10.90 10.96
N VAL A 143 5.66 11.93 11.08
CA VAL A 143 7.11 11.82 10.95
C VAL A 143 7.74 11.83 12.33
N ALA A 144 8.69 10.94 12.56
CA ALA A 144 9.60 11.03 13.70
C ALA A 144 11.04 11.23 13.22
N LEU A 145 11.79 12.06 13.94
CA LEU A 145 13.22 12.24 13.72
C LEU A 145 13.96 11.91 15.00
N TYR A 146 14.90 10.99 14.91
CA TYR A 146 15.98 10.82 15.86
C TYR A 146 17.22 11.49 15.33
N SER A 147 17.88 12.33 16.13
CA SER A 147 19.13 12.97 15.74
C SER A 147 20.17 12.96 16.85
N ARG A 148 21.39 12.51 16.52
CA ARG A 148 22.56 12.57 17.40
C ARG A 148 23.45 13.78 17.07
N GLY A 149 22.86 14.98 17.13
CA GLY A 149 23.62 16.23 17.14
C GLY A 149 23.98 16.81 15.77
N LEU A 150 23.38 16.32 14.68
CA LEU A 150 23.40 17.04 13.39
C LEU A 150 22.33 18.13 13.37
N GLY A 151 21.11 17.82 13.84
CA GLY A 151 20.02 18.79 13.99
C GLY A 151 19.52 19.42 12.69
N ASP A 152 20.07 19.04 11.55
CA ASP A 152 19.85 19.71 10.28
C ASP A 152 18.44 19.43 9.71
N LEU A 153 17.85 18.25 9.98
CA LEU A 153 16.44 17.96 9.66
C LEU A 153 15.45 18.41 10.73
N THR A 154 15.92 18.89 11.90
CA THR A 154 15.04 19.29 12.99
C THR A 154 14.03 20.37 12.59
N PRO A 155 14.43 21.47 11.90
CA PRO A 155 13.48 22.49 11.47
C PRO A 155 12.44 21.96 10.47
N THR A 156 12.86 21.08 9.56
CA THR A 156 12.00 20.45 8.56
C THR A 156 10.95 19.58 9.22
N VAL A 157 11.37 18.67 10.11
CA VAL A 157 10.46 17.73 10.76
C VAL A 157 9.54 18.46 11.74
N ALA A 158 10.02 19.49 12.44
CA ALA A 158 9.18 20.36 13.25
C ALA A 158 8.13 21.10 12.38
N GLY A 159 8.50 21.58 11.19
CA GLY A 159 7.58 22.21 10.24
C GLY A 159 6.48 21.27 9.71
N LEU A 160 6.71 19.96 9.79
CA LEU A 160 5.75 18.91 9.44
C LEU A 160 4.91 18.44 10.64
N ASN A 161 5.00 19.12 11.80
CA ASN A 161 4.46 18.66 13.08
C ASN A 161 4.94 17.25 13.46
N GLY A 162 6.16 16.89 13.05
CA GLY A 162 6.80 15.64 13.42
C GLY A 162 7.32 15.65 14.86
N THR A 163 7.51 14.45 15.41
CA THR A 163 8.09 14.27 16.74
C THR A 163 9.61 14.19 16.66
N LEU A 164 10.28 14.89 17.56
CA LEU A 164 11.74 14.92 17.65
C LEU A 164 12.17 14.07 18.84
N TYR A 165 13.20 13.25 18.62
CA TYR A 165 13.77 12.34 19.60
C TYR A 165 15.28 12.56 19.71
N THR A 166 15.76 12.58 20.95
CA THR A 166 17.19 12.63 21.28
C THR A 166 17.76 11.22 21.53
N ASP A 167 19.05 11.14 21.84
CA ASP A 167 19.71 9.87 22.17
C ASP A 167 19.10 9.18 23.39
N GLU A 168 18.70 9.97 24.40
CA GLU A 168 18.09 9.47 25.64
C GLU A 168 16.65 8.94 25.41
N GLU A 169 15.98 9.41 24.36
CA GLU A 169 14.57 9.10 24.06
C GLU A 169 14.42 8.06 22.94
N PHE A 170 15.52 7.45 22.48
CA PHE A 170 15.46 6.48 21.38
C PHE A 170 14.58 5.26 21.71
N GLY A 171 14.56 4.83 22.97
CA GLY A 171 13.65 3.77 23.42
C GLY A 171 12.18 4.14 23.22
N GLU A 172 11.81 5.38 23.54
CA GLU A 172 10.45 5.89 23.39
C GLU A 172 10.03 5.98 21.90
N LEU A 173 10.94 6.40 21.01
CA LEU A 173 10.71 6.34 19.57
C LEU A 173 10.34 4.93 19.12
N LEU A 174 11.10 3.93 19.58
CA LEU A 174 10.85 2.54 19.21
C LEU A 174 9.52 2.04 19.80
N ASP A 175 9.16 2.43 21.03
CA ASP A 175 7.87 2.12 21.67
C ASP A 175 6.70 2.69 20.88
N ASN A 176 6.86 3.89 20.35
CA ASN A 176 5.84 4.61 19.60
C ASN A 176 5.96 4.45 18.07
N SER A 177 6.89 3.62 17.58
CA SER A 177 7.15 3.42 16.14
C SER A 177 5.89 3.11 15.32
N SER A 178 4.92 2.40 15.90
CA SER A 178 3.66 2.05 15.23
C SER A 178 2.72 3.24 14.95
N THR A 179 2.99 4.39 15.56
CA THR A 179 2.22 5.62 15.39
C THR A 179 2.74 6.47 14.23
N TYR A 180 3.96 6.22 13.76
CA TYR A 180 4.61 6.98 12.71
C TYR A 180 4.43 6.32 11.33
N ASP A 181 4.40 7.15 10.30
CA ASP A 181 4.49 6.73 8.91
C ASP A 181 5.93 6.69 8.42
N VAL A 182 6.74 7.65 8.87
CA VAL A 182 8.13 7.84 8.48
C VAL A 182 8.98 7.99 9.74
N ILE A 183 10.06 7.24 9.84
CA ILE A 183 11.09 7.41 10.86
C ILE A 183 12.39 7.80 10.17
N ILE A 184 13.00 8.88 10.62
CA ILE A 184 14.28 9.37 10.15
C ILE A 184 15.28 9.21 11.29
N LEU A 185 16.38 8.51 11.01
CA LEU A 185 17.45 8.28 11.96
C LEU A 185 18.74 8.94 11.46
N GLU A 186 19.16 10.03 12.11
CA GLU A 186 20.45 10.68 11.84
C GLU A 186 21.53 10.16 12.79
N GLN A 187 22.57 9.56 12.19
CA GLN A 187 23.70 8.92 12.87
C GLN A 187 23.27 7.94 13.98
N PRO A 188 22.33 7.01 13.71
CA PRO A 188 21.85 6.12 14.74
C PRO A 188 22.94 5.17 15.21
N ASN A 189 23.13 5.14 16.53
CA ASN A 189 23.94 4.11 17.15
C ASN A 189 23.06 2.87 17.40
N LEU A 190 22.93 2.04 16.36
CA LEU A 190 22.23 0.76 16.44
C LEU A 190 23.10 -0.34 17.05
N GLY A 191 24.34 0.00 17.45
CA GLY A 191 25.25 -0.85 18.20
C GLY A 191 25.78 -2.06 17.42
N THR A 192 26.34 -3.03 18.14
CA THR A 192 26.80 -4.30 17.55
C THR A 192 25.92 -5.42 18.08
N ILE A 193 25.41 -6.31 17.22
CA ILE A 193 24.46 -7.38 17.59
C ILE A 193 25.00 -8.35 18.64
N ALA A 194 26.30 -8.31 18.88
CA ALA A 194 26.93 -8.92 20.05
C ALA A 194 26.27 -8.54 21.39
N GLN A 195 25.55 -7.41 21.49
CA GLN A 195 24.75 -7.08 22.66
C GLN A 195 23.24 -7.32 22.45
N PRO A 196 22.55 -8.01 23.38
CA PRO A 196 21.12 -8.32 23.26
C PRO A 196 20.23 -7.09 23.06
N TYR A 197 20.59 -5.98 23.72
CA TYR A 197 19.85 -4.71 23.64
C TYR A 197 19.90 -4.07 22.24
N ASP A 198 21.03 -4.22 21.54
CA ASP A 198 21.23 -3.68 20.19
C ASP A 198 20.49 -4.52 19.14
N ALA A 199 20.43 -5.83 19.33
CA ALA A 199 19.63 -6.73 18.51
C ALA A 199 18.12 -6.41 18.59
N GLU A 200 17.63 -6.10 19.79
CA GLU A 200 16.22 -5.73 20.02
C GLU A 200 15.86 -4.43 19.27
N LYS A 201 16.70 -3.39 19.36
CA LYS A 201 16.47 -2.13 18.63
C LYS A 201 16.34 -2.36 17.12
N ALA A 202 17.26 -3.14 16.56
CA ALA A 202 17.27 -3.41 15.13
C ALA A 202 16.04 -4.21 14.68
N GLU A 203 15.58 -5.18 15.47
CA GLU A 203 14.38 -5.97 15.18
C GLU A 203 13.09 -5.13 15.29
N ARG A 204 13.06 -4.17 16.21
CA ARG A 204 11.92 -3.24 16.33
C ARG A 204 11.82 -2.30 15.14
N LEU A 205 12.95 -1.78 14.65
CA LEU A 205 12.99 -1.02 13.39
C LEU A 205 12.63 -1.90 12.19
N ALA A 206 13.13 -3.13 12.13
CA ALA A 206 12.78 -4.08 11.07
C ALA A 206 11.27 -4.35 11.09
N THR A 207 10.67 -4.51 12.27
CA THR A 207 9.22 -4.66 12.45
C THR A 207 8.45 -3.43 12.00
N PHE A 208 8.93 -2.23 12.29
CA PHE A 208 8.34 -0.99 11.78
C PHE A 208 8.31 -0.97 10.25
N VAL A 209 9.43 -1.30 9.60
CA VAL A 209 9.50 -1.34 8.13
C VAL A 209 8.66 -2.47 7.56
N ARG A 210 8.70 -3.69 8.11
CA ARG A 210 7.86 -4.81 7.64
C ARG A 210 6.37 -4.47 7.60
N ARG A 211 5.93 -3.63 8.55
CA ARG A 211 4.55 -3.14 8.67
C ARG A 211 4.21 -1.95 7.76
N GLY A 212 5.06 -1.60 6.79
CA GLY A 212 4.81 -0.53 5.83
C GLY A 212 5.25 0.86 6.31
N GLY A 213 6.14 0.93 7.31
CA GLY A 213 6.83 2.15 7.69
C GLY A 213 7.95 2.50 6.71
N THR A 214 8.19 3.79 6.49
CA THR A 214 9.35 4.27 5.72
C THR A 214 10.47 4.65 6.68
N LEU A 215 11.65 4.07 6.51
CA LEU A 215 12.81 4.33 7.36
C LEU A 215 13.92 5.02 6.57
N PHE A 216 14.34 6.20 7.01
CA PHE A 216 15.54 6.87 6.53
C PHE A 216 16.68 6.61 7.52
N LEU A 217 17.76 6.03 7.02
CA LEU A 217 18.98 5.74 7.76
C LEU A 217 20.08 6.64 7.22
N ILE A 218 20.50 7.61 8.02
CA ILE A 218 21.36 8.69 7.59
C ILE A 218 22.67 8.66 8.36
N GLY A 219 23.79 8.69 7.65
CA GLY A 219 25.13 8.78 8.22
C GLY A 219 25.75 7.41 8.55
N ASN A 220 26.62 7.40 9.57
CA ASN A 220 27.42 6.23 9.91
C ASN A 220 26.57 5.18 10.63
N LEU A 221 26.26 4.09 9.92
CA LEU A 221 25.54 2.96 10.47
C LEU A 221 26.53 1.93 10.98
N ASN A 222 26.61 1.77 12.29
CA ASN A 222 27.08 0.51 12.86
C ASN A 222 25.92 -0.50 12.73
N LEU A 223 25.64 -0.93 11.50
CA LEU A 223 24.64 -1.95 11.17
C LEU A 223 25.37 -3.10 10.53
N SER A 224 25.93 -4.03 11.31
CA SER A 224 26.71 -5.11 10.69
C SER A 224 26.00 -6.46 10.61
N GLU A 225 24.84 -6.68 11.24
CA GLU A 225 24.26 -8.05 11.26
C GLU A 225 22.72 -8.17 11.11
N ALA A 226 21.88 -7.24 11.63
CA ALA A 226 20.42 -7.48 11.71
C ALA A 226 19.71 -7.33 10.36
N TRP A 227 20.35 -6.60 9.44
CA TRP A 227 19.79 -6.23 8.15
C TRP A 227 20.58 -6.85 6.99
N ASN A 228 21.54 -7.73 7.30
CA ASN A 228 22.50 -8.27 6.33
C ASN A 228 23.19 -7.17 5.49
N LEU A 229 23.40 -6.01 6.12
CA LEU A 229 24.13 -4.87 5.60
C LEU A 229 25.54 -4.93 6.20
N THR A 230 26.56 -4.69 5.38
CA THR A 230 27.93 -4.48 5.89
C THR A 230 28.39 -3.11 5.45
N THR A 231 28.78 -2.25 6.38
CA THR A 231 29.35 -0.95 6.00
C THR A 231 30.77 -1.13 5.51
N LEU A 232 31.06 -0.51 4.37
CA LEU A 232 32.41 -0.41 3.84
C LEU A 232 32.99 0.96 4.23
N PRO A 233 34.27 1.03 4.61
CA PRO A 233 34.95 2.32 4.74
C PRO A 233 34.84 3.07 3.40
N ALA A 234 34.71 4.39 3.48
CA ALA A 234 34.71 5.24 2.29
C ALA A 234 35.96 4.93 1.46
N PRO A 235 35.86 4.74 0.13
CA PRO A 235 37.05 4.69 -0.71
C PRO A 235 37.84 6.00 -0.50
N PRO A 236 39.19 5.95 -0.49
CA PRO A 236 39.99 7.16 -0.40
C PRO A 236 39.62 8.07 -1.57
N LEU A 237 39.28 9.33 -1.27
CA LEU A 237 39.02 10.35 -2.30
C LEU A 237 40.20 10.38 -3.26
N ASN A 238 39.95 10.14 -4.55
CA ASN A 238 40.90 10.57 -5.56
C ASN A 238 40.75 12.09 -5.65
N PRO A 239 41.76 12.87 -5.21
CA PRO A 239 41.67 14.31 -5.28
C PRO A 239 41.81 14.71 -6.74
N LEU A 240 40.72 15.17 -7.33
CA LEU A 240 40.69 15.86 -8.62
C LEU A 240 41.22 15.04 -9.82
N GLY A 241 40.30 14.59 -10.66
CA GLY A 241 40.60 14.33 -12.06
C GLY A 241 40.40 12.88 -12.48
N GLU A 242 39.14 12.48 -12.62
CA GLU A 242 38.71 11.80 -13.83
C GLU A 242 37.20 12.00 -13.93
N GLU A 243 36.75 12.48 -15.08
CA GLU A 243 35.34 12.58 -15.44
C GLU A 243 34.76 11.16 -15.54
N SER A 244 34.47 10.51 -14.40
CA SER A 244 33.52 9.41 -14.41
C SER A 244 32.13 10.03 -14.59
N ASN A 245 31.42 9.58 -15.62
CA ASN A 245 30.04 9.92 -15.93
C ASN A 245 29.07 9.43 -14.83
N ASP A 246 29.27 9.85 -13.59
CA ASP A 246 28.55 9.39 -12.41
C ASP A 246 27.22 10.13 -12.28
N THR A 247 26.33 9.86 -13.23
CA THR A 247 24.96 10.38 -13.24
C THR A 247 24.04 9.36 -12.55
N LEU A 248 23.32 9.78 -11.50
CA LEU A 248 21.85 9.91 -11.46
C LEU A 248 21.27 9.71 -10.05
N PHE A 249 20.81 10.80 -9.43
CA PHE A 249 19.73 10.73 -8.46
C PHE A 249 18.41 11.11 -9.13
N ASN A 250 17.37 10.32 -8.89
CA ASN A 250 16.04 10.70 -9.27
C ASN A 250 14.96 10.15 -8.32
N LEU A 251 14.26 11.02 -7.59
CA LEU A 251 12.98 10.67 -6.95
C LEU A 251 11.75 11.01 -7.84
N THR A 252 11.90 11.82 -8.91
CA THR A 252 10.95 11.89 -10.04
C THR A 252 11.53 12.38 -11.40
N ASN A 253 12.38 13.41 -11.52
CA ASN A 253 13.32 13.59 -12.67
C ASN A 253 14.83 13.80 -12.32
N LEU A 254 15.69 13.10 -13.08
CA LEU A 254 17.17 12.93 -13.09
C LEU A 254 18.04 14.18 -12.75
N THR A 255 18.95 14.12 -11.75
CA THR A 255 20.04 15.12 -11.53
C THR A 255 21.34 14.54 -10.91
N LEU A 256 22.49 15.20 -11.15
CA LEU A 256 23.86 14.82 -10.69
C LEU A 256 24.21 15.34 -9.26
N ILE A 257 24.85 14.51 -8.42
CA ILE A 257 25.27 14.85 -7.05
C ILE A 257 26.80 14.77 -6.93
N ASN A 258 27.44 15.79 -6.33
CA ASN A 258 28.86 15.77 -5.95
C ASN A 258 29.02 15.45 -4.46
N LEU A 259 29.93 14.54 -4.15
CA LEU A 259 30.06 13.95 -2.83
C LEU A 259 31.12 14.69 -2.01
N GLY A 260 30.74 15.05 -0.79
CA GLY A 260 31.68 15.56 0.22
C GLY A 260 32.58 14.44 0.78
N ALA A 261 33.67 14.84 1.44
CA ALA A 261 34.78 13.98 1.83
C ALA A 261 34.48 12.82 2.80
N ASP A 262 33.28 12.73 3.37
CA ASP A 262 32.94 11.83 4.47
C ASP A 262 31.85 10.79 4.13
N ALA A 263 31.54 10.57 2.85
CA ALA A 263 30.49 9.63 2.44
C ALA A 263 30.92 8.17 2.64
N ARG A 264 30.23 7.44 3.53
CA ARG A 264 30.43 5.99 3.76
C ARG A 264 29.53 5.16 2.87
N ALA A 265 29.92 3.91 2.68
CA ALA A 265 29.27 2.99 1.77
C ALA A 265 28.68 1.75 2.46
N ILE A 266 27.75 1.09 1.77
CA ILE A 266 27.20 -0.20 2.19
C ILE A 266 27.42 -1.27 1.13
N ASN A 267 27.72 -2.48 1.59
CA ASN A 267 27.59 -3.70 0.83
C ASN A 267 26.25 -4.38 1.21
N VAL A 268 25.50 -4.72 0.17
CA VAL A 268 24.10 -5.14 0.21
C VAL A 268 23.90 -6.58 -0.27
N SER A 269 24.96 -7.38 -0.29
CA SER A 269 24.90 -8.79 -0.70
C SER A 269 23.89 -9.58 0.14
N GLY A 270 22.70 -9.84 -0.42
CA GLY A 270 21.63 -10.63 0.22
C GLY A 270 20.33 -9.88 0.51
N LEU A 271 20.24 -8.58 0.23
CA LEU A 271 18.97 -7.87 0.30
C LEU A 271 18.09 -8.18 -0.93
N ARG A 272 16.81 -8.51 -0.68
CA ARG A 272 15.82 -8.66 -1.76
C ARG A 272 15.39 -7.27 -2.26
N ARG A 273 15.32 -7.12 -3.59
CA ARG A 273 14.79 -5.92 -4.28
C ARG A 273 15.50 -4.63 -3.83
N TYR A 274 16.81 -4.63 -4.05
CA TYR A 274 17.73 -3.54 -3.81
C TYR A 274 17.86 -2.65 -5.05
N GLU A 275 17.87 -1.34 -4.85
CA GLU A 275 18.05 -0.32 -5.87
C GLU A 275 19.17 0.64 -5.42
N PRO A 276 20.34 0.66 -6.08
CA PRO A 276 21.34 1.68 -5.84
C PRO A 276 20.76 3.01 -6.29
N LEU A 277 20.64 3.96 -5.37
CA LEU A 277 20.22 5.32 -5.71
C LEU A 277 21.42 6.16 -6.14
N ALA A 278 22.60 5.84 -5.63
CA ALA A 278 23.84 6.47 -6.06
C ALA A 278 25.07 5.65 -5.66
N THR A 279 26.05 5.65 -6.57
CA THR A 279 27.31 4.91 -6.45
C THR A 279 28.50 5.83 -6.68
N PHE A 280 29.63 5.53 -6.05
CA PHE A 280 30.93 6.05 -6.41
C PHE A 280 31.40 5.43 -7.75
N GLY A 281 32.37 6.05 -8.42
CA GLY A 281 32.93 5.55 -9.68
C GLY A 281 33.59 4.16 -9.61
N ASP A 282 33.89 3.66 -8.40
CA ASP A 282 34.36 2.29 -8.17
C ASP A 282 33.21 1.27 -8.00
N GLY A 283 31.96 1.71 -8.15
CA GLY A 283 30.75 0.89 -7.98
C GLY A 283 30.25 0.78 -6.54
N THR A 284 30.93 1.41 -5.59
CA THR A 284 30.58 1.39 -4.18
C THR A 284 29.31 2.23 -3.92
N VAL A 285 28.36 1.75 -3.11
CA VAL A 285 27.04 2.41 -2.98
C VAL A 285 26.97 3.26 -1.73
N PHE A 286 26.66 4.55 -1.89
CA PHE A 286 26.51 5.49 -0.76
C PHE A 286 25.06 5.90 -0.48
N ALA A 287 24.16 5.73 -1.46
CA ALA A 287 22.73 5.89 -1.26
C ALA A 287 21.98 4.71 -1.88
N ALA A 288 21.02 4.16 -1.15
CA ALA A 288 20.27 3.01 -1.61
C ALA A 288 18.83 3.03 -1.13
N ARG A 289 17.96 2.45 -1.93
CA ARG A 289 16.61 2.05 -1.52
C ARG A 289 16.55 0.54 -1.50
N PHE A 290 15.95 -0.01 -0.46
CA PHE A 290 15.60 -1.41 -0.43
C PHE A 290 14.30 -1.59 0.33
N THR A 291 13.67 -2.74 0.12
CA THR A 291 12.40 -3.05 0.77
C THR A 291 12.58 -4.11 1.82
N HIS A 292 11.90 -3.95 2.95
CA HIS A 292 11.87 -4.95 4.01
C HIS A 292 10.42 -5.18 4.45
N GLY A 293 9.81 -6.28 4.00
CA GLY A 293 8.36 -6.46 4.07
C GLY A 293 7.64 -5.42 3.20
N ASP A 294 6.65 -4.72 3.76
CA ASP A 294 5.86 -3.72 3.01
C ASP A 294 6.50 -2.33 2.96
N GLY A 295 7.44 -2.05 3.85
CA GLY A 295 8.07 -0.74 3.97
C GLY A 295 9.31 -0.58 3.12
N ASP A 296 9.71 0.67 2.98
CA ASP A 296 10.90 1.07 2.25
C ASP A 296 11.95 1.59 3.24
N VAL A 297 13.20 1.24 2.97
CA VAL A 297 14.35 1.79 3.68
C VAL A 297 15.22 2.55 2.72
N TYR A 298 15.51 3.78 3.09
CA TYR A 298 16.42 4.68 2.40
C TYR A 298 17.69 4.79 3.22
N TYR A 299 18.79 4.33 2.66
CA TYR A 299 20.12 4.54 3.21
C TYR A 299 20.77 5.74 2.55
N LEU A 300 21.37 6.62 3.37
CA LEU A 300 22.09 7.81 2.93
C LEU A 300 23.40 7.93 3.72
N GLY A 301 24.53 7.71 3.06
CA GLY A 301 25.84 7.63 3.72
C GLY A 301 26.38 8.95 4.29
N SER A 302 25.96 10.11 3.78
CA SER A 302 26.32 11.44 4.32
C SER A 302 25.30 12.51 3.92
N LEU A 303 25.02 13.44 4.84
CA LEU A 303 24.14 14.60 4.63
C LEU A 303 24.83 15.76 3.89
N ASN A 304 26.16 15.77 3.85
CA ASN A 304 26.97 16.87 3.30
C ASN A 304 27.18 16.77 1.77
N ALA A 305 26.53 15.82 1.10
CA ALA A 305 26.55 15.75 -0.35
C ALA A 305 25.81 16.95 -0.97
N ILE A 306 26.35 17.52 -2.05
CA ILE A 306 25.79 18.70 -2.72
C ILE A 306 25.19 18.27 -4.05
N VAL A 307 23.94 18.64 -4.31
CA VAL A 307 23.27 18.49 -5.60
C VAL A 307 23.84 19.56 -6.54
N ASN A 308 24.57 19.15 -7.58
CA ASN A 308 25.35 20.06 -8.42
C ASN A 308 24.49 21.10 -9.14
N GLU A 309 23.26 20.75 -9.49
CA GLU A 309 22.39 21.59 -10.30
C GLU A 309 21.74 22.73 -9.51
N THR A 310 21.46 22.51 -8.23
CA THR A 310 20.82 23.50 -7.35
C THR A 310 21.81 24.14 -6.37
N GLY A 311 22.99 23.54 -6.17
CA GLY A 311 23.92 23.90 -5.10
C GLY A 311 23.41 23.57 -3.70
N GLU A 312 22.29 22.84 -3.61
CA GLU A 312 21.65 22.47 -2.35
C GLU A 312 22.30 21.24 -1.76
N THR A 313 22.27 21.12 -0.43
CA THR A 313 22.66 19.86 0.20
C THR A 313 21.60 18.79 -0.08
N LEU A 314 22.01 17.52 -0.11
CA LEU A 314 21.12 16.36 -0.22
C LEU A 314 20.01 16.43 0.84
N LEU A 315 20.35 16.97 2.02
CA LEU A 315 19.43 17.28 3.09
C LEU A 315 18.36 18.32 2.72
N GLN A 316 18.74 19.44 2.11
CA GLN A 316 17.78 20.44 1.62
C GLN A 316 16.87 19.86 0.54
N HIS A 317 17.43 19.01 -0.32
CA HIS A 317 16.67 18.30 -1.33
C HIS A 317 15.67 17.30 -0.71
N LEU A 318 16.10 16.51 0.27
CA LEU A 318 15.23 15.60 1.04
C LEU A 318 14.17 16.36 1.82
N SER A 319 14.53 17.48 2.44
CA SER A 319 13.60 18.36 3.13
C SER A 319 12.52 18.87 2.18
N ARG A 320 12.89 19.30 0.98
CA ARG A 320 11.94 19.72 -0.05
C ARG A 320 11.14 18.57 -0.62
N ALA A 321 11.74 17.39 -0.85
CA ALA A 321 11.03 16.22 -1.35
C ALA A 321 10.01 15.73 -0.33
N LEU A 322 10.40 15.68 0.95
CA LEU A 322 9.50 15.44 2.07
C LEU A 322 8.40 16.50 2.04
N ILE A 323 8.70 17.80 2.17
CA ILE A 323 7.67 18.86 2.22
C ILE A 323 6.79 18.89 0.96
N GLY A 324 7.35 18.69 -0.22
CA GLY A 324 6.68 18.76 -1.52
C GLY A 324 5.78 17.57 -1.81
N GLU A 325 6.15 16.36 -1.37
CA GLU A 325 5.26 15.19 -1.39
C GLU A 325 4.30 15.16 -0.18
N LEU A 326 4.56 15.96 0.87
CA LEU A 326 3.73 16.09 2.07
C LEU A 326 2.69 17.22 1.98
N SER A 327 2.79 18.09 0.98
CA SER A 327 1.86 19.21 0.75
C SER A 327 0.85 18.85 -0.32
N VAL A 328 -0.30 18.28 0.04
CA VAL A 328 -1.32 17.90 -0.95
C VAL A 328 -2.73 18.13 -0.37
N PRO A 329 -3.78 18.40 -1.20
CA PRO A 329 -5.13 18.92 -0.86
C PRO A 329 -6.19 17.85 -0.52
N SER A 330 -7.20 18.22 0.28
CA SER A 330 -8.29 17.37 0.83
C SER A 330 -9.02 16.51 -0.19
N ALA A 331 -9.14 15.21 0.12
CA ALA A 331 -9.93 14.23 -0.60
C ALA A 331 -11.38 14.19 -0.11
N ASN A 332 -12.35 14.55 -0.95
CA ASN A 332 -13.76 14.19 -0.72
C ASN A 332 -14.07 12.88 -1.44
N CYS A 333 -13.67 11.74 -0.87
CA CYS A 333 -14.17 10.45 -1.34
C CYS A 333 -15.66 10.32 -0.97
N THR A 334 -16.54 10.31 -1.97
CA THR A 334 -17.95 9.94 -1.75
C THR A 334 -18.15 8.45 -1.94
N ALA A 335 -18.98 7.83 -1.09
CA ALA A 335 -19.36 6.42 -1.21
C ALA A 335 -19.85 6.09 -2.62
N VAL A 336 -19.34 4.99 -3.17
CA VAL A 336 -19.75 4.53 -4.48
C VAL A 336 -20.97 3.64 -4.33
N THR A 337 -22.00 3.92 -5.12
CA THR A 337 -23.18 3.06 -5.19
C THR A 337 -23.09 2.18 -6.43
N PRO A 338 -23.24 0.85 -6.29
CA PRO A 338 -23.38 -0.04 -7.43
C PRO A 338 -24.55 0.41 -8.34
N PRO A 339 -24.54 0.03 -9.64
CA PRO A 339 -25.64 0.32 -10.54
C PRO A 339 -26.99 -0.12 -9.93
N ARG A 340 -28.07 0.63 -10.16
CA ARG A 340 -29.40 0.30 -9.58
C ARG A 340 -29.84 -1.13 -9.90
N ASP A 341 -29.46 -1.65 -11.06
CA ASP A 341 -29.82 -3.00 -11.49
C ASP A 341 -29.04 -4.10 -10.75
N ALA A 342 -27.90 -3.76 -10.13
CA ALA A 342 -27.12 -4.65 -9.28
C ALA A 342 -27.76 -4.89 -7.90
N ALA A 343 -28.65 -4.00 -7.44
CA ALA A 343 -29.21 -4.02 -6.09
C ALA A 343 -29.96 -5.33 -5.73
N ARG A 344 -30.43 -6.09 -6.73
CA ARG A 344 -31.14 -7.36 -6.52
C ARG A 344 -30.22 -8.55 -6.22
N HIS A 345 -28.96 -8.49 -6.62
CA HIS A 345 -27.97 -9.55 -6.38
C HIS A 345 -26.67 -8.95 -5.81
N LEU A 346 -26.80 -7.88 -5.03
CA LEU A 346 -25.67 -7.25 -4.36
C LEU A 346 -25.45 -7.94 -3.03
N ALA A 347 -24.28 -8.54 -2.87
CA ALA A 347 -23.82 -8.98 -1.56
C ALA A 347 -22.71 -8.05 -1.07
N VAL A 348 -22.74 -7.75 0.23
CA VAL A 348 -21.82 -6.83 0.89
C VAL A 348 -21.28 -7.49 2.15
N VAL A 349 -19.95 -7.50 2.31
CA VAL A 349 -19.26 -8.05 3.48
C VAL A 349 -18.29 -7.01 4.02
N HIS A 350 -18.33 -6.78 5.33
CA HIS A 350 -17.42 -5.87 6.03
C HIS A 350 -16.41 -6.66 6.85
N ARG A 351 -15.14 -6.27 6.81
CA ARG A 351 -14.05 -6.84 7.61
C ARG A 351 -13.24 -5.74 8.28
N LEU A 352 -12.82 -5.95 9.52
CA LEU A 352 -11.95 -5.02 10.24
C LEU A 352 -10.49 -5.42 10.09
N LEU A 353 -9.63 -4.45 9.80
CA LEU A 353 -8.18 -4.63 9.73
C LEU A 353 -7.44 -3.52 10.47
N PRO A 354 -6.38 -3.85 11.23
CA PRO A 354 -5.52 -2.85 11.82
C PRO A 354 -4.60 -2.22 10.76
N TYR A 355 -4.38 -0.90 10.86
CA TYR A 355 -3.48 -0.13 10.00
C TYR A 355 -2.85 1.01 10.81
N LYS A 356 -1.52 1.07 10.96
CA LYS A 356 -0.78 2.17 11.62
C LYS A 356 -1.47 2.79 12.86
N GLY A 357 -1.81 1.95 13.83
CA GLY A 357 -2.46 2.37 15.09
C GLY A 357 -3.96 2.68 15.02
N ARG A 358 -4.59 2.63 13.84
CA ARG A 358 -6.04 2.75 13.62
C ARG A 358 -6.66 1.44 13.12
N ALA A 359 -7.98 1.35 13.19
CA ALA A 359 -8.76 0.27 12.60
C ALA A 359 -9.43 0.78 11.33
N LEU A 360 -9.28 0.02 10.23
CA LEU A 360 -9.95 0.24 8.97
C LEU A 360 -11.03 -0.83 8.78
N THR A 361 -12.08 -0.48 8.03
CA THR A 361 -13.10 -1.41 7.56
C THR A 361 -12.92 -1.61 6.07
N ILE A 362 -12.66 -2.85 5.64
CA ILE A 362 -12.76 -3.24 4.24
C ILE A 362 -14.20 -3.63 3.96
N THR A 363 -14.82 -2.97 2.99
CA THR A 363 -16.14 -3.30 2.46
C THR A 363 -15.96 -3.94 1.10
N VAL A 364 -16.38 -5.20 0.98
CA VAL A 364 -16.35 -5.97 -0.27
C VAL A 364 -17.77 -6.09 -0.78
N MET A 365 -17.99 -5.62 -2.00
CA MET A 365 -19.26 -5.71 -2.71
C MET A 365 -19.08 -6.57 -3.95
N THR A 366 -20.01 -7.47 -4.24
CA THR A 366 -20.04 -8.20 -5.51
C THR A 366 -21.46 -8.31 -6.05
N TRP A 367 -21.61 -8.32 -7.37
CA TRP A 367 -22.91 -8.47 -8.04
C TRP A 367 -22.79 -9.15 -9.40
N GLU A 368 -23.86 -9.78 -9.86
CA GLU A 368 -23.92 -10.35 -11.22
C GLU A 368 -24.11 -9.27 -12.28
N VAL A 369 -23.35 -9.39 -13.37
CA VAL A 369 -23.55 -8.59 -14.58
C VAL A 369 -24.68 -9.23 -15.38
N ARG A 370 -25.75 -8.48 -15.64
CA ARG A 370 -26.72 -8.88 -16.66
C ARG A 370 -26.07 -8.66 -18.03
N THR A 371 -25.54 -9.73 -18.61
CA THR A 371 -25.19 -9.80 -20.03
C THR A 371 -26.43 -9.82 -20.91
#